data_AF-A0A809S436-F1
#
_entry.id   AF-A0A809S436-F1
#
_cell.length_a   1.000
_cell.length_b   1.000
_cell.length_c   1.000
_cell.angle_alpha   90.00
_cell.angle_beta   90.00
_cell.angle_gamma   90.00
#
_symmetry.space_group_name_H-M   'P 1'
#
loop_
_entity.id
_entity.type
_entity.pdbx_description
1 polymer ?
#
loop_
_entity_poly.entity_id
_entity_poly.type
_entity_poly.pdbx_seq_one_letter_code
_entity_poly.pdbx_strand_id
1 'polypeptide(L)'
;MKINELSRRLIFAVCISTILTQPAFSQSNIPIVSIRHISTAYANQGICSLRFGLGTAMGDGDAGEVSLKLKFIDTNGHELYQGEIRTSLDDSEAGRYQEVFLEDSNVCFDQPTRIQVTRATATIGKKRYNLLRLRKLVVDDFKPLEISIPK
;
A
#
# COMPACT_ATOMS: atom_id res chain seq x y z
N MET A 1 32.23 -27.52 -73.29
CA MET A 1 33.63 -27.56 -72.77
C MET A 1 34.10 -26.10 -72.72
N LYS A 2 34.33 -25.42 -71.60
CA LYS A 2 34.64 -25.77 -70.20
C LYS A 2 33.81 -24.93 -69.23
N ILE A 3 33.40 -25.57 -68.13
CA ILE A 3 33.06 -24.95 -66.85
C ILE A 3 34.39 -24.60 -66.15
N ASN A 4 34.49 -23.43 -65.50
CA ASN A 4 35.46 -23.12 -64.44
C ASN A 4 34.84 -21.98 -63.59
N GLU A 5 34.35 -22.25 -62.38
CA GLU A 5 35.12 -22.24 -61.12
C GLU A 5 35.68 -20.84 -60.81
N LEU A 6 34.94 -20.03 -60.05
CA LEU A 6 35.37 -19.59 -58.71
C LEU A 6 34.29 -18.69 -58.07
N SER A 7 33.32 -19.36 -57.45
CA SER A 7 32.64 -18.86 -56.27
C SER A 7 33.67 -18.47 -55.20
N ARG A 8 33.72 -17.20 -54.80
CA ARG A 8 34.07 -16.74 -53.44
C ARG A 8 34.32 -15.23 -53.44
N ARG A 9 33.77 -14.57 -52.42
CA ARG A 9 34.01 -13.18 -51.97
C ARG A 9 33.08 -12.17 -52.68
N LEU A 10 32.36 -11.30 -51.99
CA LEU A 10 32.37 -10.93 -50.59
C LEU A 10 31.01 -10.27 -50.31
N ILE A 11 30.19 -10.91 -49.49
CA ILE A 11 29.04 -10.29 -48.84
C ILE A 11 29.63 -9.51 -47.68
N PHE A 12 29.56 -8.18 -47.68
CA PHE A 12 29.71 -7.41 -46.44
C PHE A 12 28.49 -6.51 -46.27
N ALA A 13 27.70 -6.94 -45.31
CA ALA A 13 26.43 -6.37 -44.90
C ALA A 13 26.61 -4.93 -44.41
N VAL A 14 25.68 -4.07 -44.84
CA VAL A 14 25.46 -2.75 -44.26
C VAL A 14 24.95 -2.96 -42.83
N CYS A 15 25.82 -2.75 -41.84
CA CYS A 15 25.43 -2.70 -40.43
C CYS A 15 24.60 -1.43 -40.18
N ILE A 16 23.28 -1.56 -40.32
CA ILE A 16 22.32 -0.56 -39.86
C ILE A 16 22.42 -0.51 -38.33
N SER A 17 22.97 0.58 -37.79
CA SER A 17 22.98 0.86 -36.36
C SER A 17 21.56 1.22 -35.90
N THR A 18 20.73 0.22 -35.66
CA THR A 18 19.48 0.40 -34.90
C THR A 18 19.83 0.60 -33.44
N ILE A 19 19.84 1.86 -33.01
CA ILE A 19 19.83 2.24 -31.59
C ILE A 19 18.53 1.68 -30.99
N LEU A 20 18.65 0.57 -30.27
CA LEU A 20 17.58 0.03 -29.42
C LEU A 20 17.31 1.05 -28.30
N THR A 21 16.38 1.96 -28.54
CA THR A 21 15.68 2.69 -27.48
C THR A 21 14.79 1.68 -26.77
N GLN A 22 15.35 1.00 -25.77
CA GLN A 22 14.51 0.24 -24.84
C GLN A 22 13.66 1.26 -24.06
N PRO A 23 12.32 1.14 -24.06
CA PRO A 23 11.54 1.86 -23.06
C PRO A 23 12.02 1.36 -21.70
N ALA A 24 12.48 2.28 -20.85
CA ALA A 24 12.70 1.97 -19.45
C ALA A 24 11.35 1.51 -18.88
N PHE A 25 11.16 0.20 -18.76
CA PHE A 25 10.10 -0.35 -17.94
C PHE A 25 10.43 0.08 -16.52
N SER A 26 9.86 1.20 -16.09
CA SER A 26 9.79 1.52 -14.67
C SER A 26 9.04 0.37 -14.02
N GLN A 27 9.78 -0.48 -13.32
CA GLN A 27 9.19 -1.54 -12.53
C GLN A 27 8.38 -0.84 -11.46
N SER A 28 7.05 -0.79 -11.65
CA SER A 28 6.10 -0.32 -10.64
C SER A 28 6.22 -1.27 -9.45
N ASN A 29 7.19 -0.97 -8.59
CA ASN A 29 7.33 -1.61 -7.30
C ASN A 29 6.16 -1.09 -6.47
N ILE A 30 5.30 -2.01 -6.05
CA ILE A 30 4.20 -1.66 -5.16
C ILE A 30 4.83 -1.36 -3.80
N PRO A 31 4.64 -0.16 -3.24
CA PRO A 31 5.25 0.23 -1.97
C PRO A 31 4.73 -0.63 -0.84
N ILE A 32 5.50 -0.70 0.26
CA ILE A 32 5.00 -1.25 1.51
C ILE A 32 4.10 -0.19 2.14
N VAL A 33 2.87 -0.58 2.51
CA VAL A 33 1.95 0.25 3.26
C VAL A 33 2.00 -0.17 4.72
N SER A 34 2.24 0.78 5.62
CA SER A 34 2.08 0.59 7.05
C SER A 34 0.66 0.96 7.48
N ILE A 35 0.14 0.27 8.50
CA ILE A 35 -1.07 0.65 9.24
C ILE A 35 -0.74 0.75 10.73
N ARG A 36 -1.26 1.80 11.37
CA ARG A 36 -1.19 2.04 12.81
C ARG A 36 -2.56 2.47 13.34
N HIS A 37 -3.00 1.91 14.46
CA HIS A 37 -4.07 2.52 15.25
C HIS A 37 -3.47 3.62 16.13
N ILE A 38 -4.03 4.83 16.04
CA ILE A 38 -3.48 6.01 16.72
C ILE A 38 -4.23 6.27 18.01
N SER A 39 -5.55 6.33 17.93
CA SER A 39 -6.41 6.64 19.06
C SER A 39 -7.83 6.17 18.82
N THR A 40 -8.56 6.02 19.91
CA THR A 40 -10.03 5.93 19.91
C THR A 40 -10.54 7.06 20.78
N ALA A 41 -11.50 7.83 20.28
CA ALA A 41 -12.09 8.93 21.01
C ALA A 41 -13.61 8.96 20.83
N TYR A 42 -14.32 9.50 21.81
CA TYR A 42 -15.72 9.89 21.63
C TYR A 42 -15.76 11.14 20.75
N ALA A 43 -16.41 11.05 19.59
CA ALA A 43 -16.51 12.17 18.66
C ALA A 43 -17.67 13.09 19.05
N ASN A 44 -18.88 12.55 19.19
CA ASN A 44 -20.09 13.22 19.68
C ASN A 44 -21.24 12.22 19.86
N GLN A 45 -22.27 12.55 20.65
CA GLN A 45 -23.58 11.87 20.66
C GLN A 45 -23.56 10.32 20.69
N GLY A 46 -22.60 9.70 21.37
CA GLY A 46 -22.46 8.24 21.43
C GLY A 46 -21.74 7.59 20.22
N ILE A 47 -21.14 8.39 19.34
CA ILE A 47 -20.26 7.93 18.25
C ILE A 47 -18.82 7.90 18.74
N CYS A 48 -18.14 6.79 18.48
CA CYS A 48 -16.69 6.69 18.62
C CYS A 48 -16.01 6.87 17.27
N SER A 49 -14.86 7.52 17.29
CA SER A 49 -13.99 7.74 16.14
C SER A 49 -12.66 7.03 16.39
N LEU A 50 -12.40 6.02 15.56
CA LEU A 50 -11.13 5.29 15.56
C LEU A 50 -10.25 5.94 14.51
N ARG A 51 -9.11 6.49 14.95
CA ARG A 51 -8.13 7.14 14.09
C ARG A 51 -7.02 6.15 13.74
N PHE A 52 -6.77 5.99 12.45
CA PHE A 52 -5.69 5.16 11.91
C PHE A 52 -4.73 6.01 11.10
N GLY A 53 -3.44 5.68 11.20
CA GLY A 53 -2.41 6.19 10.30
C GLY A 53 -2.10 5.14 9.24
N LEU A 54 -2.06 5.55 7.98
CA LEU A 54 -1.54 4.76 6.87
C LEU A 54 -0.40 5.52 6.22
N GLY A 55 0.67 4.82 5.85
CA GLY A 55 1.74 5.47 5.10
C GLY A 55 2.65 4.54 4.33
N THR A 56 3.55 5.15 3.56
CA THR A 56 4.63 4.51 2.81
C THR A 56 5.97 5.16 3.16
N ALA A 57 7.07 4.45 2.90
CA ALA A 57 8.40 5.05 2.99
C ALA A 57 8.66 5.97 1.78
N MET A 58 9.50 6.98 1.98
CA MET A 58 9.92 7.88 0.91
C MET A 58 10.78 7.16 -0.13
N GLY A 59 10.44 7.33 -1.41
CA GLY A 59 11.16 6.71 -2.53
C GLY A 59 10.71 5.29 -2.88
N ASP A 60 9.69 4.76 -2.19
CA ASP A 60 9.08 3.45 -2.51
C ASP A 60 8.02 3.56 -3.64
N GLY A 61 7.71 4.78 -4.11
CA GLY A 61 6.72 5.07 -5.14
C GLY A 61 5.28 5.21 -4.63
N ASP A 62 4.37 5.55 -5.55
CA ASP A 62 2.97 5.82 -5.23
C ASP A 62 2.19 4.55 -4.87
N ALA A 63 1.47 4.58 -3.73
CA ALA A 63 0.54 3.51 -3.36
C ALA A 63 -0.86 3.70 -3.99
N GLY A 64 -1.16 4.91 -4.46
CA GLY A 64 -2.47 5.29 -4.99
C GLY A 64 -3.56 5.12 -3.95
N GLU A 65 -4.76 4.70 -4.38
CA GLU A 65 -5.87 4.48 -3.46
C GLU A 65 -5.70 3.19 -2.67
N VAL A 66 -5.55 3.29 -1.35
CA VAL A 66 -5.49 2.17 -0.42
C VAL A 66 -6.85 1.97 0.25
N SER A 67 -7.30 0.71 0.32
CA SER A 67 -8.57 0.29 0.93
C SER A 67 -8.35 -0.94 1.79
N LEU A 68 -8.69 -0.85 3.08
CA LEU A 68 -8.55 -1.92 4.06
C LEU A 68 -9.92 -2.28 4.66
N LYS A 69 -10.35 -3.55 4.54
CA LYS A 69 -11.45 -4.08 5.34
C LYS A 69 -10.92 -4.62 6.66
N LEU A 70 -11.56 -4.19 7.73
CA LEU A 70 -11.21 -4.49 9.10
C LEU A 70 -12.32 -5.32 9.73
N LYS A 71 -11.92 -6.28 10.54
CA LYS A 71 -12.80 -7.04 11.43
C LYS A 71 -12.32 -6.82 12.86
N PHE A 72 -13.22 -6.42 13.73
CA PHE A 72 -12.96 -6.20 15.15
C PHE A 72 -13.40 -7.45 15.90
N ILE A 73 -12.51 -8.03 16.69
CA ILE A 73 -12.75 -9.28 17.40
C ILE A 73 -12.46 -9.13 18.89
N ASP A 74 -13.24 -9.80 19.73
CA ASP A 74 -12.95 -9.91 21.16
C ASP A 74 -11.76 -10.85 21.41
N THR A 75 -11.41 -11.04 22.68
CA THR A 75 -10.33 -11.94 23.11
C THR A 75 -10.61 -13.42 22.83
N ASN A 76 -11.87 -13.79 22.63
CA ASN A 76 -12.31 -15.15 22.31
C ASN A 76 -12.40 -15.40 20.79
N GLY A 77 -12.17 -14.36 19.97
CA GLY A 77 -12.25 -14.43 18.52
C GLY A 77 -13.65 -14.20 17.95
N HIS A 78 -14.63 -13.82 18.77
CA HIS A 78 -15.96 -13.45 18.28
C HIS A 78 -15.88 -12.11 17.56
N GLU A 79 -16.60 -12.02 16.44
CA GLU A 79 -16.72 -10.77 15.70
C GLU A 79 -17.62 -9.79 16.43
N LEU A 80 -17.13 -8.57 16.61
CA LEU A 80 -17.87 -7.45 17.19
C LEU A 80 -18.37 -6.49 16.11
N TYR A 81 -17.55 -6.25 15.09
CA TYR A 81 -17.84 -5.27 14.04
C TYR A 81 -17.00 -5.51 12.78
N GLN A 82 -17.47 -5.00 11.63
CA GLN A 82 -16.68 -4.88 10.40
C GLN A 82 -16.70 -3.45 9.89
N GLY A 83 -15.52 -2.95 9.51
CA GLY A 83 -15.36 -1.61 8.96
C GLY A 83 -14.51 -1.61 7.69
N GLU A 84 -14.52 -0.49 6.99
CA GLU A 84 -13.60 -0.24 5.89
C GLU A 84 -13.02 1.17 5.98
N ILE A 85 -11.71 1.28 5.87
CA ILE A 85 -11.00 2.56 5.79
C ILE A 85 -10.33 2.69 4.42
N ARG A 86 -10.27 3.92 3.91
CA ARG A 86 -9.70 4.24 2.60
C ARG A 86 -8.94 5.56 2.63
N THR A 87 -7.85 5.64 1.90
CA THR A 87 -7.10 6.88 1.67
C THR A 87 -6.31 6.80 0.36
N SER A 88 -5.74 7.91 -0.09
CA SER A 88 -4.76 7.93 -1.18
C SER A 88 -3.38 8.22 -0.61
N LEU A 89 -2.37 7.48 -1.06
CA LEU A 89 -0.97 7.69 -0.71
C LEU A 89 -0.14 7.91 -1.97
N ASP A 90 0.64 8.98 -1.99
CA ASP A 90 1.61 9.29 -3.04
C ASP A 90 3.02 9.45 -2.46
N ASP A 91 4.04 9.51 -3.30
CA ASP A 91 5.44 9.59 -2.90
C ASP A 91 5.90 11.01 -2.51
N SER A 92 4.96 11.95 -2.31
CA SER A 92 5.30 13.28 -1.81
C SER A 92 5.48 13.31 -0.29
N GLU A 93 6.13 14.37 0.22
CA GLU A 93 6.31 14.57 1.67
C GLU A 93 4.99 14.60 2.44
N ALA A 94 3.97 15.23 1.88
CA ALA A 94 2.66 15.38 2.53
C ALA A 94 1.71 14.21 2.24
N GLY A 95 1.83 13.55 1.09
CA GLY A 95 0.90 12.50 0.65
C GLY A 95 1.31 11.08 1.06
N ARG A 96 2.55 10.86 1.49
CA ARG A 96 3.03 9.53 1.90
C ARG A 96 2.45 9.02 3.21
N TYR A 97 1.82 9.89 4.01
CA TYR A 97 1.17 9.53 5.26
C TYR A 97 -0.19 10.23 5.34
N GLN A 98 -1.23 9.47 5.68
CA GLN A 98 -2.57 9.98 5.84
C GLN A 98 -3.23 9.37 7.07
N GLU A 99 -4.07 10.17 7.70
CA GLU A 99 -4.91 9.72 8.79
C GLU A 99 -6.33 9.50 8.28
N VAL A 100 -6.93 8.41 8.72
CA VAL A 100 -8.29 8.03 8.36
C VAL A 100 -9.07 7.67 9.60
N PHE A 101 -10.36 7.95 9.54
CA PHE A 101 -11.28 7.74 10.66
C PHE A 101 -12.29 6.66 10.29
N LEU A 102 -12.58 5.79 11.24
CA LEU A 102 -13.73 4.90 11.23
C LEU A 102 -14.65 5.31 12.36
N GLU A 103 -15.82 5.84 12.01
CA GLU A 103 -16.74 6.47 12.95
C GLU A 103 -18.07 5.73 12.95
N ASP A 104 -18.47 5.22 14.10
CA ASP A 104 -19.73 4.51 14.30
C ASP A 104 -20.08 4.47 15.80
N SER A 105 -21.34 4.26 16.16
CA SER A 105 -21.72 4.02 17.56
C SER A 105 -21.27 2.64 18.06
N ASN A 106 -21.16 1.66 17.16
CA ASN A 106 -20.83 0.27 17.49
C ASN A 106 -19.32 0.00 17.61
N VAL A 107 -18.49 1.01 17.35
CA VAL A 107 -17.02 0.92 17.54
C VAL A 107 -16.57 1.49 18.90
N CYS A 108 -17.52 1.85 19.76
CA CYS A 108 -17.30 2.14 21.18
C CYS A 108 -17.16 0.84 21.99
N PHE A 109 -16.08 0.08 21.76
CA PHE A 109 -15.90 -1.19 22.45
C PHE A 109 -15.52 -0.99 23.92
N ASP A 110 -16.34 -1.55 24.82
CA ASP A 110 -16.04 -1.57 26.27
C ASP A 110 -15.05 -2.67 26.67
N GLN A 111 -14.84 -3.64 25.78
CA GLN A 111 -14.01 -4.82 26.01
C GLN A 111 -12.69 -4.77 25.20
N PRO A 112 -11.64 -5.48 25.67
CA PRO A 112 -10.41 -5.61 24.89
C PRO A 112 -10.70 -6.17 23.49
N THR A 113 -10.31 -5.41 22.48
CA THR A 113 -10.67 -5.67 21.08
C THR A 113 -9.40 -5.69 20.22
N ARG A 114 -9.32 -6.67 19.31
CA ARG A 114 -8.26 -6.78 18.32
C ARG A 114 -8.79 -6.47 16.94
N ILE A 115 -7.93 -5.93 16.08
CA ILE A 115 -8.25 -5.63 14.69
C ILE A 115 -7.59 -6.66 13.80
N GLN A 116 -8.37 -7.25 12.91
CA GLN A 116 -7.92 -8.15 11.86
C GLN A 116 -8.18 -7.53 10.50
N VAL A 117 -7.13 -7.36 9.69
CA VAL A 117 -7.29 -6.91 8.30
C VAL A 117 -7.67 -8.12 7.44
N THR A 118 -8.89 -8.12 6.91
CA THR A 118 -9.43 -9.23 6.11
C THR A 118 -9.26 -9.02 4.61
N ARG A 119 -9.13 -7.75 4.19
CA ARG A 119 -8.80 -7.36 2.81
C ARG A 119 -7.94 -6.11 2.84
N ALA A 120 -6.88 -6.08 2.02
CA ALA A 120 -6.07 -4.89 1.80
C ALA A 120 -5.76 -4.75 0.31
N THR A 121 -6.13 -3.63 -0.28
CA THR A 121 -5.88 -3.36 -1.70
C THR A 121 -5.31 -1.99 -1.95
N ALA A 122 -4.41 -1.88 -2.92
CA ALA A 122 -3.92 -0.62 -3.48
C ALA A 122 -4.33 -0.53 -4.96
N THR A 123 -4.82 0.62 -5.40
CA THR A 123 -5.13 0.89 -6.81
C THR A 123 -4.15 1.94 -7.32
N ILE A 124 -3.24 1.53 -8.20
CA ILE A 124 -2.21 2.40 -8.80
C ILE A 124 -2.51 2.50 -10.29
N GLY A 125 -2.87 3.71 -10.74
CA GLY A 125 -3.44 3.92 -12.07
C GLY A 125 -4.69 3.07 -12.27
N LYS A 126 -4.70 2.21 -13.30
CA LYS A 126 -5.84 1.31 -13.62
C LYS A 126 -5.72 -0.09 -13.02
N LYS A 127 -4.66 -0.36 -12.24
CA LYS A 127 -4.37 -1.69 -11.72
C LYS A 127 -4.65 -1.77 -10.23
N ARG A 128 -5.27 -2.88 -9.81
CA ARG A 128 -5.57 -3.17 -8.42
C ARG A 128 -4.71 -4.31 -7.90
N TYR A 129 -4.09 -4.11 -6.76
CA TYR A 129 -3.16 -5.03 -6.12
C TYR A 129 -3.71 -5.50 -4.77
N ASN A 130 -3.47 -6.76 -4.41
CA ASN A 130 -3.82 -7.31 -3.10
C ASN A 130 -2.58 -7.26 -2.21
N LEU A 131 -2.58 -6.35 -1.23
CA LEU A 131 -1.43 -6.09 -0.37
C LEU A 131 -1.15 -7.25 0.59
N LEU A 132 -2.18 -7.99 1.04
CA LEU A 132 -1.99 -9.17 1.90
C LEU A 132 -1.29 -10.30 1.12
N ARG A 133 -1.76 -10.59 -0.10
CA ARG A 133 -1.16 -11.63 -0.95
C ARG A 133 0.28 -11.30 -1.33
N LEU A 134 0.56 -10.01 -1.54
CA LEU A 134 1.91 -9.52 -1.88
C LEU A 134 2.80 -9.32 -0.65
N ARG A 135 2.27 -9.48 0.57
CA ARG A 135 2.98 -9.17 1.84
C ARG A 135 3.51 -7.73 1.87
N LYS A 136 2.69 -6.80 1.38
CA LYS A 136 2.97 -5.36 1.27
C LYS A 136 2.14 -4.52 2.25
N LEU A 137 1.45 -5.14 3.19
CA LEU A 137 0.84 -4.47 4.34
C LEU A 137 1.60 -4.90 5.60
N VAL A 138 2.05 -3.92 6.39
CA VAL A 138 2.75 -4.16 7.66
C VAL A 138 2.06 -3.38 8.78
N VAL A 139 2.13 -3.94 10.00
CA VAL A 139 1.68 -3.23 11.20
C VAL A 139 2.83 -2.40 11.73
N ASP A 140 2.53 -1.15 12.06
CA ASP A 140 3.47 -0.25 12.71
C ASP A 140 3.11 -0.11 14.19
N ASP A 141 3.82 -0.87 15.02
CA ASP A 141 3.59 -0.97 16.47
C ASP A 141 4.28 0.20 17.19
N PHE A 142 3.65 1.37 17.10
CA PHE A 142 4.10 2.56 17.82
C PHE A 142 3.29 2.75 19.10
N LYS A 143 4.02 3.01 20.18
CA LYS A 143 3.46 3.33 21.49
C LYS A 143 3.67 4.81 21.76
N PRO A 144 2.59 5.62 21.84
CA PRO A 144 2.70 7.03 22.19
C PRO A 144 3.40 7.21 23.54
N LEU A 145 4.18 8.29 23.67
CA LEU A 145 4.74 8.69 24.95
C LEU A 145 3.65 9.32 25.82
N GLU A 146 3.70 9.04 27.12
CA GLU A 146 2.93 9.79 28.11
C GLU A 146 3.56 11.18 28.31
N ILE A 147 2.73 12.21 28.30
CA ILE A 147 3.16 13.59 28.59
C ILE A 147 2.56 14.00 29.93
N SER A 148 3.41 14.40 30.88
CA SER A 148 2.99 14.97 32.16
C SER A 148 3.50 16.40 32.30
N ILE A 149 2.65 17.28 32.86
CA ILE A 149 3.02 18.65 33.20
C ILE A 149 3.02 18.74 34.74
N PRO A 150 4.16 18.98 35.39
CA PRO A 150 4.21 19.12 36.84
C PRO A 150 3.42 20.35 37.28
N LYS A 151 2.76 20.25 38.44
CA LYS A 151 2.07 21.36 39.08
C LYS A 151 3.06 22.33 39.72
#